data_AF-A0A960BBA9-F1
#
_entry.id   AF-A0A960BBA9-F1
#
_cell.length_a   1.000
_cell.length_b   1.000
_cell.length_c   1.000
_cell.angle_alpha   90.00
_cell.angle_beta   90.00
_cell.angle_gamma   90.00
#
_symmetry.space_group_name_H-M   'P 1'
#
loop_
_entity.id
_entity.type
_entity.pdbx_description
1 polymer ?
#
loop_
_entity_poly.entity_id
_entity_poly.type
_entity_poly.pdbx_seq_one_letter_code
_entity_poly.pdbx_strand_id
1 'polypeptide(L)' 'MSFYGLIWRLLPGPTALKVVEATVLVLAVVAVLFTWVFPQLAPYMPFNETTVGE' A
#
# COMPACT_ATOMS: atom_id res chain seq x y z
N MET A 1 -21.25 1.23 -18.40
CA MET A 1 -21.11 1.63 -16.98
C MET A 1 -19.65 1.47 -16.60
N SER A 2 -18.81 2.43 -16.97
CA SER A 2 -17.36 2.28 -16.84
C SER A 2 -16.97 2.47 -15.38
N PHE A 3 -16.38 1.44 -14.77
CA PHE A 3 -15.99 1.34 -13.36
C PHE A 3 -15.20 2.57 -12.84
N TYR A 4 -14.50 3.25 -13.74
CA TYR A 4 -13.78 4.51 -13.49
C TYR A 4 -14.68 5.67 -13.02
N GLY A 5 -15.94 5.74 -13.49
CA GLY A 5 -16.85 6.83 -13.11
C GLY A 5 -17.34 6.76 -11.66
N LEU A 6 -17.33 5.56 -11.05
CA LEU A 6 -17.72 5.38 -9.64
C LEU A 6 -16.61 5.83 -8.70
N ILE A 7 -15.35 5.51 -8.99
CA ILE A 7 -14.20 5.97 -8.21
C ILE A 7 -14.15 7.51 -8.17
N TRP A 8 -14.36 8.16 -9.31
CA TRP A 8 -14.39 9.63 -9.39
C TRP A 8 -15.65 10.28 -8.80
N ARG A 9 -16.71 9.52 -8.49
CA ARG A 9 -17.93 10.03 -7.81
C ARG A 9 -17.93 9.77 -6.30
N LEU A 10 -17.20 8.77 -5.82
CA LEU A 10 -17.12 8.43 -4.40
C LEU A 10 -16.21 9.37 -3.61
N LEU A 11 -15.11 9.85 -4.23
CA LEU A 11 -14.25 10.83 -3.57
C LEU A 11 -14.93 12.21 -3.58
N PRO A 12 -15.14 12.86 -2.43
CA PRO A 12 -15.69 14.21 -2.37
C PRO A 12 -14.66 15.24 -2.86
N GLY A 13 -15.12 16.30 -3.54
CA GLY A 13 -14.31 17.48 -3.85
C GLY A 13 -13.65 17.53 -5.26
N PRO A 14 -12.84 18.57 -5.50
CA PRO A 14 -12.26 18.88 -6.80
C PRO A 14 -11.19 17.86 -7.21
N THR A 15 -10.88 17.78 -8.51
CA THR A 15 -9.96 16.78 -9.09
C THR A 15 -8.61 16.70 -8.35
N ALA A 16 -8.06 17.84 -7.90
CA ALA A 16 -6.82 17.88 -7.13
C ALA A 16 -6.93 17.17 -5.76
N LEU A 17 -8.04 17.36 -5.04
CA LEU A 17 -8.26 16.71 -3.75
C LEU A 17 -8.37 15.19 -3.91
N LYS A 18 -9.01 14.73 -4.99
CA LYS A 18 -9.14 13.31 -5.31
C LYS A 18 -7.78 12.64 -5.55
N VAL A 19 -6.87 13.33 -6.23
CA VAL A 19 -5.50 12.85 -6.45
C VAL A 19 -4.75 12.74 -5.13
N VAL A 20 -4.91 13.72 -4.24
CA VAL A 20 -4.29 13.68 -2.90
C VAL A 20 -4.84 12.52 -2.08
N GLU A 21 -6.17 12.38 -2.00
CA GLU A 21 -6.81 11.27 -1.27
C GLU A 21 -6.39 9.90 -1.82
N ALA A 22 -6.37 9.71 -3.14
CA ALA A 22 -5.90 8.46 -3.74
C ALA A 22 -4.42 8.19 -3.41
N THR A 23 -3.58 9.22 -3.43
CA THR A 23 -2.17 9.11 -3.05
C THR A 23 -2.03 8.71 -1.59
N VAL A 24 -2.79 9.33 -0.68
CA VAL A 24 -2.80 9.00 0.75
C VAL A 24 -3.25 7.56 0.97
N LEU A 25 -4.29 7.10 0.28
CA LEU A 25 -4.76 5.71 0.36
C LEU A 25 -3.68 4.72 -0.07
N VAL A 26 -2.99 5.00 -1.18
CA VAL A 26 -1.87 4.16 -1.64
C VAL A 26 -0.74 4.13 -0.59
N LEU A 27 -0.36 5.29 -0.06
CA LEU A 27 0.66 5.39 0.98
C LEU A 27 0.26 4.63 2.25
N ALA A 28 -1.01 4.71 2.64
CA ALA A 28 -1.53 3.97 3.79
C ALA A 28 -1.43 2.45 3.58
N VAL A 29 -1.77 1.96 2.39
CA VAL A 29 -1.61 0.53 2.04
C VAL A 29 -0.14 0.13 2.10
N VAL A 30 0.76 0.91 1.49
CA VAL A 30 2.21 0.65 1.56
C VAL A 30 2.69 0.63 3.01
N ALA A 31 2.30 1.60 3.83
CA ALA A 31 2.67 1.65 5.24
C ALA A 31 2.19 0.41 6.00
N VAL A 32 0.95 -0.03 5.80
CA VAL A 32 0.41 -1.26 6.41
C VAL A 32 1.19 -2.50 5.96
N LEU A 33 1.51 -2.59 4.66
CA LEU A 33 2.30 -3.70 4.13
C LEU A 33 3.68 -3.77 4.78
N PHE A 34 4.38 -2.64 4.93
CA PHE A 34 5.72 -2.61 5.52
C PHE A 34 5.72 -2.77 7.05
N THR A 35 4.75 -2.17 7.75
CA THR A 35 4.72 -2.16 9.22
C THR A 35 4.10 -3.40 9.84
N TRP A 36 3.14 -4.03 9.16
CA TRP A 36 2.47 -5.22 9.66
C TRP A 36 2.71 -6.46 8.82
N VAL A 37 2.59 -6.39 7.50
CA VAL A 37 2.66 -7.61 6.68
C VAL A 37 4.10 -8.11 6.56
N PHE A 38 5.05 -7.22 6.26
CA PHE A 38 6.46 -7.55 6.12
C PHE A 38 7.08 -8.21 7.37
N PRO A 39 6.89 -7.73 8.62
CA PRO A 39 7.47 -8.42 9.78
C PRO A 39 6.91 -9.82 9.99
N GLN A 40 5.68 -10.09 9.55
CA GLN A 40 5.11 -11.45 9.60
C GLN A 40 5.63 -12.34 8.46
N LEU A 41 5.93 -11.76 7.30
CA LEU A 41 6.49 -12.48 6.15
C LEU A 41 8.01 -12.67 6.23
N ALA A 42 8.71 -11.79 6.96
CA ALA A 42 10.16 -11.82 7.11
C ALA A 42 10.72 -13.18 7.53
N PRO A 43 10.15 -13.90 8.52
CA PRO A 43 10.66 -15.22 8.91
C PRO A 43 10.57 -16.29 7.81
N TYR A 44 9.69 -16.11 6.82
CA TYR A 44 9.48 -17.07 5.73
C TYR A 44 10.30 -16.74 4.48
N MET A 45 11.01 -15.61 4.46
CA MET A 45 11.80 -15.22 3.30
C MET A 45 13.15 -15.93 3.31
N PRO A 46 13.48 -16.69 2.25
CA PRO A 46 14.70 -17.51 2.15
C PRO A 46 16.00 -16.69 2.04
N PHE A 47 15.89 -15.36 2.03
CA PHE A 47 17.02 -14.41 1.98
C PHE A 47 17.43 -13.88 3.35
N ASN A 48 16.67 -14.19 4.41
CA ASN A 48 16.93 -13.71 5.77
C ASN A 48 17.82 -14.66 6.58
N GLU A 49 18.31 -15.74 5.97
CA GLU A 49 19.32 -16.59 6.61
C GLU A 49 20.65 -15.80 6.67
N THR A 50 21.05 -15.41 7.88
CA THR A 50 22.34 -14.77 8.12
C THR A 50 23.46 -15.77 7.89
N THR A 51 24.10 -15.77 6.72
CA THR A 51 25.37 -16.47 6.47
C THR A 51 26.55 -15.73 7.11
N VAL A 52 26.44 -15.36 8.40
CA VAL A 52 27.56 -14.83 9.18
C VAL A 52 27.77 -15.78 10.36
N GLY A 53 28.61 -16.80 10.15
CA GLY A 53 29.01 -17.76 11.18
C GLY A 53 29.07 -19.23 10.76
N GLU A 54 29.75 -19.54 9.66
CA GLU A 54 30.68 -20.69 9.64
C GLU A 54 32.10 -20.12 9.63
#